data_AF-A0A7S2GN02-F1
#
_entry.id   AF-A0A7S2GN02-F1
#
_cell.length_a   1.000
_cell.length_b   1.000
_cell.length_c   1.000
_cell.angle_alpha   90.00
_cell.angle_beta   90.00
_cell.angle_gamma   90.00
#
_symmetry.space_group_name_H-M   'P 1'
#
loop_
_entity.id
_entity.type
_entity.pdbx_description
1 polymer ?
#
loop_
_entity_poly.entity_id
_entity_poly.type
_entity_poly.pdbx_seq_one_letter_code
_entity_poly.pdbx_strand_id
1 'polypeptide(L)'
;GIRAQQDKLTSAAAKVFLGINHDKRSIGSVEVGPATTLASVRVLIKERRWTSLPSNYMFADGNIPVPKEQEGFQLARDYLPHVCIIHEDMRGAARRRVTTSASPCSPRPLRSSRHSGPELWPPPRHSTHGTSGRARSRSRRGVELKAAKSHKEHKEHKEH
;
A
#
# COMPACT_ATOMS: atom_id res chain seq x y z
N GLY A 1 15.32 -18.39 -26.07
CA GLY A 1 14.60 -18.66 -24.81
C GLY A 1 13.44 -17.70 -24.68
N ILE A 2 12.25 -18.21 -24.36
CA ILE A 2 10.97 -17.47 -24.26
C ILE A 2 11.06 -16.14 -23.49
N ARG A 3 11.90 -16.02 -22.45
CA ARG A 3 12.11 -14.76 -21.71
C ARG A 3 12.66 -13.63 -22.59
N ALA A 4 13.67 -13.90 -23.41
CA ALA A 4 14.26 -12.89 -24.29
C ALA A 4 13.31 -12.44 -25.41
N GLN A 5 12.32 -13.27 -25.78
CA GLN A 5 11.26 -12.89 -26.73
C GLN A 5 10.18 -12.04 -26.06
N GLN A 6 9.85 -12.31 -24.78
CA GLN A 6 8.92 -11.49 -23.99
C GLN A 6 9.45 -10.08 -23.74
N ASP A 7 10.75 -9.93 -23.48
CA ASP A 7 11.39 -8.61 -23.31
C ASP A 7 11.37 -7.80 -24.62
N LYS A 8 11.57 -8.46 -25.78
CA LYS A 8 11.49 -7.80 -27.09
C LYS A 8 10.08 -7.34 -27.46
N LEU A 9 9.05 -8.12 -27.12
CA LEU A 9 7.65 -7.76 -27.39
C LEU A 9 7.16 -6.62 -26.49
N THR A 10 7.58 -6.59 -25.23
CA THR A 10 7.22 -5.51 -24.30
C THR A 10 7.91 -4.20 -24.62
N SER A 11 9.12 -4.23 -25.22
CA SER A 11 9.85 -3.03 -25.65
C SER A 11 9.22 -2.30 -26.84
N ALA A 12 8.36 -2.97 -27.63
CA ALA A 12 7.66 -2.36 -28.76
C ALA A 12 6.34 -1.67 -28.37
N ALA A 13 5.92 -1.79 -27.11
CA ALA A 13 4.67 -1.22 -26.66
C ALA A 13 4.76 0.30 -26.49
N ALA A 14 3.68 1.00 -26.86
CA ALA A 14 3.60 2.45 -26.79
C ALA A 14 3.84 2.93 -25.36
N LYS A 15 4.88 3.75 -25.20
CA LYS A 15 5.17 4.44 -23.95
C LYS A 15 4.31 5.70 -23.89
N VAL A 16 3.71 5.93 -22.73
CA VAL A 16 2.82 7.07 -22.50
C VAL A 16 3.32 7.87 -21.29
N PHE A 17 2.97 9.15 -21.23
CA PHE A 17 3.36 10.00 -20.10
C PHE A 17 2.22 10.07 -19.09
N LEU A 18 2.52 9.73 -17.84
CA LEU A 18 1.64 9.92 -16.69
C LEU A 18 2.00 11.23 -15.99
N GLY A 19 1.06 12.17 -15.92
CA GLY A 19 1.22 13.40 -15.15
C GLY A 19 1.17 13.14 -13.65
N ILE A 20 2.02 13.82 -12.89
CA ILE A 20 2.06 13.75 -11.44
C ILE A 20 1.60 15.08 -10.86
N ASN A 21 0.50 15.04 -10.10
CA ASN A 21 -0.08 16.21 -9.47
C ASN A 21 0.07 16.14 -7.94
N HIS A 22 0.29 17.28 -7.30
CA HIS A 22 0.25 17.44 -5.84
C HIS A 22 -0.54 18.70 -5.52
N ASP A 23 -1.52 18.60 -4.63
CA ASP A 23 -2.41 19.71 -4.25
C ASP A 23 -3.00 20.48 -5.46
N LYS A 24 -3.49 19.73 -6.47
CA LYS A 24 -4.06 20.26 -7.74
C LYS A 24 -3.04 20.96 -8.65
N ARG A 25 -1.75 20.97 -8.31
CA ARG A 25 -0.68 21.50 -9.17
C ARG A 25 0.06 20.36 -9.86
N SER A 26 0.29 20.50 -11.16
CA SER A 26 1.15 19.58 -11.89
C SER A 26 2.61 19.83 -11.54
N ILE A 27 3.31 18.78 -11.10
CA ILE A 27 4.73 18.81 -10.76
C ILE A 27 5.58 18.43 -11.97
N GLY A 28 5.11 17.45 -12.74
CA GLY A 28 5.83 16.92 -13.88
C GLY A 28 5.14 15.68 -14.42
N SER A 29 5.85 14.94 -15.28
CA SER A 29 5.36 13.69 -15.85
C SER A 29 6.45 12.61 -15.84
N VAL A 30 6.02 11.35 -15.76
CA VAL A 30 6.89 10.17 -15.88
C VAL A 30 6.47 9.34 -17.08
N GLU A 31 7.44 8.74 -17.75
CA GLU A 31 7.18 7.80 -18.83
C GLU A 31 6.78 6.46 -18.23
N VAL A 32 5.63 5.92 -18.67
CA VAL A 32 5.08 4.64 -18.22
C VAL A 32 4.81 3.73 -19.42
N GLY A 33 5.15 2.46 -19.26
CA GLY A 33 4.83 1.40 -20.21
C GLY A 33 3.64 0.56 -19.76
N PRO A 34 3.24 -0.45 -20.54
CA PRO A 34 2.04 -1.26 -20.25
C PRO A 34 2.11 -2.06 -18.95
N ALA A 35 3.31 -2.42 -18.51
CA ALA A 35 3.56 -3.21 -17.30
C ALA A 35 4.09 -2.36 -16.13
N THR A 36 4.17 -1.03 -16.29
CA THR A 36 4.65 -0.14 -15.23
C THR A 36 3.60 -0.05 -14.13
N THR A 37 3.99 -0.35 -12.90
CA THR A 37 3.13 -0.26 -11.71
C THR A 37 3.35 1.07 -10.97
N LEU A 38 2.45 1.43 -10.06
CA LEU A 38 2.63 2.61 -9.21
C LEU A 38 3.89 2.52 -8.33
N ALA A 39 4.27 1.31 -7.90
CA ALA A 39 5.52 1.10 -7.17
C ALA A 39 6.75 1.48 -8.01
N SER A 40 6.76 1.13 -9.31
CA SER A 40 7.81 1.56 -10.24
C SER A 40 7.78 3.07 -10.47
N VAL A 41 6.60 3.67 -10.58
CA VAL A 41 6.45 5.14 -10.68
C VAL A 41 7.05 5.85 -9.46
N ARG A 42 6.85 5.33 -8.25
CA ARG A 42 7.47 5.88 -7.03
C ARG A 42 9.00 5.89 -7.12
N VAL A 43 9.60 4.84 -7.66
CA VAL A 43 11.06 4.79 -7.87
C VAL A 43 11.48 5.86 -8.87
N LEU A 44 10.80 5.98 -10.01
CA LEU A 44 11.09 7.00 -11.03
C LEU A 44 10.97 8.44 -10.49
N ILE A 45 9.99 8.70 -9.63
CA ILE A 45 9.81 9.99 -8.96
C ILE A 45 11.00 10.30 -8.04
N LYS A 46 11.44 9.31 -7.25
CA LYS A 46 12.59 9.45 -6.34
C LYS A 46 13.89 9.72 -7.11
N GLU A 47 14.08 9.05 -8.25
CA GLU A 47 15.24 9.25 -9.11
C GLU A 47 15.30 10.67 -9.70
N ARG A 48 14.15 11.25 -10.04
CA ARG A 48 14.04 12.62 -10.57
C ARG A 48 14.24 13.72 -9.53
N ARG A 49 14.22 13.41 -8.22
CA ARG A 49 14.45 14.35 -7.11
C ARG A 49 13.62 15.64 -7.20
N TRP A 50 12.31 15.54 -7.43
CA TRP A 50 11.43 16.71 -7.44
C TRP A 50 11.35 17.37 -6.07
N THR A 51 11.71 18.64 -5.99
CA THR A 51 11.79 19.43 -4.75
C THR A 51 10.43 19.79 -4.15
N SER A 52 9.38 19.76 -4.96
CA SER A 52 8.01 20.11 -4.56
C SER A 52 7.22 18.96 -3.92
N LEU A 53 7.80 17.76 -3.84
CA LEU A 53 7.12 16.61 -3.26
C LEU A 53 7.43 16.42 -1.77
N PRO A 54 6.43 16.04 -0.96
CA PRO A 54 6.67 15.71 0.43
C PRO A 54 7.51 14.43 0.55
N SER A 55 8.31 14.34 1.62
CA SER A 55 9.17 13.18 1.87
C SER A 55 8.38 11.88 2.06
N ASN A 56 7.21 11.98 2.70
CA ASN A 56 6.29 10.86 2.93
C ASN A 56 4.95 11.14 2.26
N TYR A 57 4.66 10.39 1.20
CA TYR A 57 3.51 10.61 0.36
C TYR A 57 2.85 9.30 -0.06
N MET A 58 1.56 9.37 -0.36
CA MET A 58 0.76 8.29 -0.95
C MET A 58 0.24 8.73 -2.31
N PHE A 59 0.11 7.79 -3.24
CA PHE A 59 -0.69 8.04 -4.44
C PHE A 59 -2.17 8.03 -4.07
N ALA A 60 -2.98 8.76 -4.82
CA ALA A 60 -4.42 8.76 -4.69
C ALA A 60 -5.08 8.53 -6.06
N ASP A 61 -6.08 7.65 -6.06
CA ASP A 61 -7.05 7.54 -7.15
C ASP A 61 -8.21 8.49 -6.86
N GLY A 62 -8.23 9.63 -7.54
CA GLY A 62 -9.11 10.74 -7.16
C GLY A 62 -8.85 11.18 -5.71
N ASN A 63 -9.75 10.79 -4.80
CA ASN A 63 -9.67 11.11 -3.37
C ASN A 63 -9.35 9.89 -2.49
N ILE A 64 -9.09 8.73 -3.08
CA ILE A 64 -8.86 7.47 -2.35
C ILE A 64 -7.36 7.19 -2.30
N PRO A 65 -6.73 7.22 -1.11
CA PRO A 65 -5.32 6.91 -0.98
C PRO A 65 -5.04 5.44 -1.31
N VAL A 66 -4.01 5.20 -2.11
CA VAL A 66 -3.48 3.88 -2.45
C VAL A 66 -2.42 3.49 -1.41
N PRO A 67 -2.62 2.43 -0.62
CA PRO A 67 -1.61 1.90 0.30
C PRO A 67 -0.33 1.49 -0.43
N LYS A 68 0.83 1.69 0.19
CA LYS A 68 2.14 1.33 -0.39
C LYS A 68 2.24 -0.15 -0.75
N GLU A 69 1.56 -1.00 0.01
CA GLU A 69 1.51 -2.44 -0.21
C GLU A 69 0.71 -2.81 -1.47
N GLN A 70 -0.21 -1.95 -1.90
CA GLN A 70 -1.04 -2.15 -3.09
C GLN A 70 -0.41 -1.57 -4.37
N GLU A 71 0.54 -0.64 -4.24
CA GLU A 71 1.19 0.03 -5.38
C GLU A 71 1.86 -0.95 -6.36
N GLY A 72 2.30 -2.12 -5.88
CA GLY A 72 2.92 -3.16 -6.72
C GLY A 72 1.93 -3.95 -7.57
N PHE A 73 0.64 -3.90 -7.25
CA PHE A 73 -0.43 -4.61 -7.96
C PHE A 73 -1.22 -3.71 -8.90
N GLN A 74 -1.12 -2.39 -8.73
CA GLN A 74 -1.83 -1.40 -9.52
C GLN A 74 -0.98 -0.92 -10.70
N LEU A 75 -1.55 -0.97 -11.90
CA LEU A 75 -0.87 -0.51 -13.12
C LEU A 75 -0.98 1.00 -13.24
N ALA A 76 0.13 1.66 -13.58
CA ALA A 76 0.20 3.11 -13.71
C ALA A 76 -0.71 3.65 -14.83
N ARG A 77 -0.97 2.83 -15.85
CA ARG A 77 -1.85 3.18 -16.98
C ARG A 77 -3.30 3.40 -16.55
N ASP A 78 -3.72 2.76 -15.46
CA ASP A 78 -5.10 2.85 -14.95
C ASP A 78 -5.35 4.23 -14.30
N TYR A 79 -4.29 5.01 -14.06
CA TYR A 79 -4.30 6.35 -13.47
C TYR A 79 -4.05 7.45 -14.51
N LEU A 80 -4.14 7.16 -15.81
CA LEU A 80 -3.98 8.16 -16.85
C LEU A 80 -5.19 9.13 -16.89
N PRO A 81 -4.99 10.41 -17.22
CA PRO A 81 -3.72 11.02 -17.62
C PRO A 81 -2.87 11.53 -16.46
N HIS A 82 -3.39 11.54 -15.23
CA HIS A 82 -2.69 12.06 -14.07
C HIS A 82 -2.99 11.28 -12.78
N VAL A 83 -1.96 11.10 -11.96
CA VAL A 83 -2.11 10.58 -10.59
C VAL A 83 -1.84 11.69 -9.58
N CYS A 84 -2.66 11.73 -8.53
CA CYS A 84 -2.52 12.68 -7.44
C CYS A 84 -1.62 12.10 -6.35
N ILE A 85 -0.80 12.97 -5.75
CA ILE A 85 0.00 12.68 -4.57
C ILE A 85 -0.60 13.44 -3.39
N ILE A 86 -0.74 12.74 -2.26
CA ILE A 86 -1.21 13.31 -1.00
C ILE A 86 -0.21 13.03 0.13
N HIS A 87 -0.25 13.85 1.18
CA HIS A 87 0.60 13.67 2.37
C HIS A 87 0.16 12.45 3.20
N GLU A 88 1.10 11.60 3.61
CA GLU A 88 0.80 10.37 4.36
C GLU A 88 0.30 10.66 5.79
N ASP A 89 0.76 11.75 6.41
CA ASP A 89 0.47 12.09 7.81
C ASP A 89 -1.00 12.46 8.10
N MET A 90 -1.82 12.71 7.06
CA MET A 90 -3.23 13.04 7.26
C MET A 90 -4.09 11.87 7.74
N ARG A 91 -3.61 10.62 7.66
CA ARG A 91 -4.35 9.43 8.12
C ARG A 91 -4.42 9.26 9.64
N GLY A 92 -3.62 10.01 10.41
CA GLY A 92 -3.61 9.94 11.88
C GLY A 92 -4.70 10.76 12.58
N ALA A 93 -5.29 11.74 11.90
CA ALA A 93 -6.22 12.71 12.51
C ALA A 93 -7.70 12.31 12.39
N ALA A 94 -8.10 11.61 11.32
CA ALA A 94 -9.50 11.27 11.07
C ALA A 94 -10.05 10.13 11.94
N ARG A 95 -9.18 9.29 12.54
CA ARG A 95 -9.60 8.14 13.36
C ARG A 95 -9.96 8.48 14.81
N ARG A 96 -9.90 9.77 15.21
CA ARG A 96 -10.16 10.23 16.59
C ARG A 96 -11.44 11.07 16.76
N ARG A 97 -12.42 10.99 15.85
CA ARG A 97 -13.69 11.71 16.01
C ARG A 97 -14.93 10.86 15.73
N VAL A 98 -15.08 9.71 16.40
CA VAL A 98 -16.41 9.10 16.65
C VAL A 98 -16.41 8.31 17.97
N THR A 99 -16.03 8.91 19.11
CA THR A 99 -16.40 8.39 20.44
C THR A 99 -16.41 9.50 21.51
N THR A 100 -17.06 10.64 21.26
CA THR A 100 -17.36 11.60 22.34
C THR A 100 -18.52 12.51 21.95
N SER A 101 -19.68 11.90 21.70
CA SER A 101 -20.94 12.57 22.01
C SER A 101 -21.50 11.85 23.23
N ALA A 102 -21.18 12.39 24.40
CA ALA A 102 -21.84 12.05 25.64
C ALA A 102 -23.32 12.46 25.51
N SER A 103 -24.20 11.49 25.29
CA SER A 103 -25.63 11.65 25.58
C SER A 103 -25.86 11.31 27.05
N PRO A 104 -26.38 12.23 27.88
CA PRO A 104 -26.73 11.94 29.26
C PRO A 104 -28.16 11.39 29.30
N CYS A 105 -28.36 10.12 28.95
CA CYS A 105 -29.66 9.46 29.17
C CYS A 105 -29.44 8.06 29.73
N SER A 106 -29.52 7.98 31.06
CA SER A 106 -29.92 6.75 31.75
C SER A 106 -31.32 6.32 31.29
N PRO A 107 -31.60 5.02 31.23
CA PRO A 107 -32.51 4.50 32.25
C PRO A 107 -32.02 3.21 32.91
N ARG A 108 -32.37 3.11 34.20
CA ARG A 108 -32.17 1.97 35.10
C ARG A 108 -32.72 0.66 34.51
N PRO A 109 -32.06 -0.49 34.73
CA PRO A 109 -32.74 -1.77 34.72
C PRO A 109 -33.46 -1.97 36.06
N LEU A 110 -34.79 -1.90 36.05
CA LEU A 110 -35.61 -2.36 37.17
C LEU A 110 -35.58 -3.89 37.19
N ARG A 111 -34.89 -4.43 38.20
CA ARG A 111 -35.11 -5.76 38.76
C ARG A 111 -36.61 -5.95 39.01
N SER A 112 -37.22 -6.97 38.39
CA SER A 112 -38.36 -7.66 39.00
C SER A 112 -38.14 -9.16 38.96
N SER A 113 -38.51 -9.77 40.06
CA SER A 113 -38.11 -11.07 40.56
C SER A 113 -39.26 -12.05 40.41
N ARG A 114 -38.94 -13.25 39.87
CA ARG A 114 -39.58 -14.56 40.09
C ARG A 114 -41.02 -14.77 39.60
N HIS A 115 -41.16 -15.72 38.67
CA HIS A 115 -42.06 -16.85 38.86
C HIS A 115 -41.36 -18.15 38.46
N SER A 116 -41.43 -19.11 39.37
CA SER A 116 -40.95 -20.48 39.35
C SER A 116 -41.84 -21.39 38.50
N GLY A 117 -41.24 -22.22 37.65
CA GLY A 117 -41.88 -23.38 37.03
C GLY A 117 -40.86 -24.53 36.95
N PRO A 118 -41.17 -25.75 37.43
CA PRO A 118 -40.25 -26.89 37.39
C PRO A 118 -40.63 -27.87 36.27
N GLU A 119 -39.68 -28.19 35.39
CA GLU A 119 -39.61 -29.48 34.66
C GLU A 119 -38.20 -29.54 34.04
N LEU A 120 -37.27 -30.31 34.63
CA LEU A 120 -36.84 -31.64 34.15
C LEU A 120 -36.68 -31.59 32.63
N TRP A 121 -35.47 -31.53 32.05
CA TRP A 121 -34.63 -32.68 31.66
C TRP A 121 -33.13 -32.29 31.58
N PRO A 122 -32.17 -33.17 31.98
CA PRO A 122 -30.72 -32.98 31.77
C PRO A 122 -30.19 -33.72 30.50
N PRO A 123 -28.89 -33.52 30.14
CA PRO A 123 -28.33 -33.48 28.77
C PRO A 123 -27.71 -34.86 28.38
N PRO A 124 -26.75 -35.08 27.42
CA PRO A 124 -25.92 -34.18 26.58
C PRO A 124 -25.73 -34.65 25.12
N ARG A 125 -24.99 -33.87 24.31
CA ARG A 125 -24.03 -34.42 23.33
C ARG A 125 -23.04 -33.37 22.82
N HIS A 126 -21.81 -33.56 23.28
CA HIS A 126 -20.50 -33.25 22.71
C HIS A 126 -20.51 -32.79 21.23
N SER A 127 -19.88 -31.64 20.96
CA SER A 127 -19.20 -31.44 19.69
C SER A 127 -17.76 -31.01 19.94
N THR A 128 -16.89 -31.84 19.40
CA THR A 128 -15.46 -31.97 19.61
C THR A 128 -14.66 -30.91 18.86
N HIS A 129 -13.59 -30.44 19.50
CA HIS A 129 -12.27 -30.19 18.91
C HIS A 129 -12.22 -29.70 17.45
N GLY A 130 -12.10 -28.38 17.28
CA GLY A 130 -11.49 -27.77 16.10
C GLY A 130 -10.17 -27.12 16.48
N THR A 131 -9.08 -27.88 16.45
CA THR A 131 -7.71 -27.40 16.68
C THR A 131 -7.31 -26.42 15.56
N SER A 132 -7.26 -25.11 15.84
CA SER A 132 -6.62 -24.13 14.94
C SER A 132 -5.09 -24.23 15.06
N GLY A 133 -4.57 -25.27 14.41
CA GLY A 133 -3.15 -25.41 14.19
C GLY A 133 -2.62 -24.39 13.18
N ARG A 134 -1.32 -24.12 13.34
CA ARG A 134 -0.37 -23.62 12.32
C ARG A 134 -0.13 -22.11 12.28
N ALA A 135 0.42 -21.61 13.38
CA ALA A 135 1.47 -20.58 13.34
C ALA A 135 2.63 -21.09 12.47
N ARG A 136 2.80 -20.53 11.27
CA ARG A 136 4.00 -20.70 10.43
C ARG A 136 4.97 -19.57 10.75
N SER A 137 5.80 -19.78 11.77
CA SER A 137 7.06 -19.04 11.95
C SER A 137 7.99 -19.38 10.79
N ARG A 138 8.02 -18.51 9.77
CA ARG A 138 9.05 -18.56 8.73
C ARG A 138 10.29 -17.83 9.22
N SER A 139 11.15 -18.61 9.84
CA SER A 139 12.60 -18.42 9.85
C SER A 139 13.09 -18.05 8.45
N ARG A 140 13.69 -16.87 8.30
CA ARG A 140 14.63 -16.60 7.22
C ARG A 140 15.94 -16.14 7.84
N ARG A 141 16.79 -17.15 8.05
CA ARG A 141 18.25 -17.03 8.04
C ARG A 141 18.68 -16.27 6.79
N GLY A 142 19.70 -15.44 6.98
CA GLY A 142 20.11 -14.44 6.03
C GLY A 142 20.79 -14.97 4.78
N VAL A 143 21.11 -14.01 3.91
CA VAL A 143 22.24 -14.09 3.00
C VAL A 143 22.90 -12.72 3.05
N GLU A 144 24.06 -12.71 3.69
CA GLU A 144 25.08 -11.68 3.57
C GLU A 144 25.51 -11.60 2.10
N LEU A 145 25.23 -10.49 1.42
CA LEU A 145 25.84 -10.17 0.13
C LEU A 145 26.79 -9.00 0.36
N LYS A 146 28.05 -9.35 0.62
CA LYS A 146 29.20 -8.51 0.34
C LYS A 146 29.23 -8.23 -1.16
N ALA A 147 29.00 -6.99 -1.57
CA ALA A 147 29.31 -6.54 -2.92
C ALA A 147 30.58 -5.68 -2.88
N ALA A 148 31.59 -6.20 -3.55
CA ALA A 148 32.92 -5.62 -3.70
C ALA A 148 32.90 -4.36 -4.57
N LYS A 149 33.64 -3.35 -4.08
CA LYS A 149 34.69 -2.60 -4.80
C LYS A 149 34.78 -2.86 -6.31
N SER A 150 34.63 -1.82 -7.13
CA SER A 150 35.49 -1.65 -8.30
C SER A 150 35.55 -0.19 -8.75
N HIS A 151 36.74 0.38 -8.61
CA HIS A 151 37.23 1.57 -9.27
C HIS A 151 36.99 1.50 -10.78
N LYS A 152 36.57 2.61 -11.40
CA LYS A 152 37.03 2.92 -12.75
C LYS A 152 37.07 4.42 -13.00
N GLU A 153 38.26 4.99 -12.81
CA GLU A 153 38.73 6.19 -13.48
C GLU A 153 38.58 6.06 -14.99
N HIS A 154 38.01 7.06 -15.66
CA HIS A 154 38.27 7.39 -17.06
C HIS A 154 38.24 8.93 -17.11
N LYS A 155 39.42 9.55 -16.98
CA LYS A 155 40.32 9.97 -18.07
C LYS A 155 39.82 11.23 -18.76
N GLU A 156 40.42 12.35 -18.34
CA GLU A 156 40.49 13.62 -19.06
C GLU A 156 40.77 13.39 -20.55
N HIS A 157 39.95 14.01 -21.40
CA HIS A 157 40.35 14.38 -22.74
C HIS A 157 40.43 15.90 -22.78
N LYS A 158 41.66 16.38 -22.91
CA LYS A 158 42.05 17.76 -23.13
C LYS A 158 42.68 17.82 -24.52
N GLU A 159 41.90 18.24 -25.50
CA GLU A 159 42.30 18.67 -26.85
C GLU A 159 41.14 19.59 -27.31
N HIS A 160 41.32 20.79 -27.87
CA HIS A 160 42.47 21.53 -28.35
C HIS A 160 42.05 23.01 -28.42
#